data_AF-A0A4R4KGB1-F1
#
_entry.id   AF-A0A4R4KGB1-F1
#
_cell.length_a   1.000
_cell.length_b   1.000
_cell.length_c   1.000
_cell.angle_alpha   90.00
_cell.angle_beta   90.00
_cell.angle_gamma   90.00
#
_symmetry.space_group_name_H-M   'P 1'
#
loop_
_entity.id
_entity.type
_entity.pdbx_description
1 polymer ?
#
loop_
_entity_poly.entity_id
_entity_poly.type
_entity_poly.pdbx_seq_one_letter_code
_entity_poly.pdbx_strand_id
1 'polypeptide(L)'
;MKKLLVLFLIVFAAGCKDKEPEPEPNYAADFVGEYWTNTADGGNSTAQTWVITESNNLLNITYTIDYTFRNQGKELRSKEVYTLKDIQVLNPVSFKIAQDAAVNEDGNLKTRRVEGEGVKSTKADGTVVIGITLKFTEPGASSSTSTDYLEFKKR
;
A
#
# COMPACT_ATOMS: atom_id res chain seq x y z
N MET A 1 63.66 -50.61 -20.25
CA MET A 1 62.68 -51.10 -19.26
C MET A 1 61.52 -50.11 -19.18
N LYS A 2 60.38 -50.45 -19.80
CA LYS A 2 59.14 -49.66 -19.75
C LYS A 2 58.56 -49.74 -18.34
N LYS A 3 58.33 -48.60 -17.68
CA LYS A 3 57.56 -48.54 -16.43
C LYS A 3 56.30 -47.72 -16.66
N LEU A 4 55.20 -48.44 -16.66
CA LEU A 4 53.82 -48.00 -16.60
C LEU A 4 53.55 -47.49 -15.18
N LEU A 5 52.99 -46.30 -15.00
CA LEU A 5 52.41 -45.85 -13.72
C LEU A 5 51.13 -45.04 -13.98
N VAL A 6 50.02 -45.78 -13.95
CA VAL A 6 48.76 -45.54 -13.24
C VAL A 6 48.36 -44.08 -12.96
N LEU A 7 47.37 -43.64 -13.74
CA LEU A 7 46.13 -42.94 -13.36
C LEU A 7 46.03 -42.35 -11.93
N PHE A 8 45.99 -41.02 -11.83
CA PHE A 8 45.23 -40.32 -10.77
C PHE A 8 44.28 -39.33 -11.45
N LEU A 9 43.02 -39.75 -11.59
CA LEU A 9 41.92 -38.92 -12.02
C LEU A 9 41.54 -38.02 -10.83
N ILE A 10 42.02 -36.78 -10.82
CA ILE A 10 41.58 -35.77 -9.85
C ILE A 10 40.21 -35.28 -10.34
N VAL A 11 39.16 -35.92 -9.83
CA VAL A 11 37.80 -35.39 -9.91
C VAL A 11 37.76 -34.17 -8.99
N PHE A 12 37.87 -32.97 -9.58
CA PHE A 12 37.46 -31.74 -8.92
C PHE A 12 35.95 -31.83 -8.73
N ALA A 13 35.53 -32.30 -7.55
CA ALA A 13 34.21 -32.03 -7.03
C ALA A 13 34.15 -30.51 -6.79
N ALA A 14 33.78 -29.76 -7.83
CA ALA A 14 33.30 -28.40 -7.69
C ALA A 14 32.01 -28.49 -6.87
N GLY A 15 32.15 -28.36 -5.55
CA GLY A 15 31.02 -28.16 -4.67
C GLY A 15 30.26 -26.95 -5.17
N CYS A 16 29.04 -27.17 -5.64
CA CYS A 16 28.04 -26.12 -5.74
C CYS A 16 27.90 -25.54 -4.33
N LYS A 17 28.59 -24.42 -4.07
CA LYS A 17 28.20 -23.52 -3.00
C LYS A 17 26.83 -23.00 -3.41
N ASP A 18 25.79 -23.58 -2.84
CA ASP A 18 24.46 -23.02 -2.86
C ASP A 18 24.61 -21.56 -2.42
N LYS A 19 24.43 -20.64 -3.37
CA LYS A 19 24.37 -19.23 -3.06
C LYS A 19 23.15 -19.08 -2.18
N GLU A 20 23.33 -18.60 -0.95
CA GLU A 20 22.20 -18.13 -0.16
C GLU A 20 21.40 -17.16 -1.05
N PRO A 21 20.07 -17.32 -1.13
CA PRO A 21 19.26 -16.41 -1.92
C PRO A 21 19.50 -15.00 -1.39
N GLU A 22 19.81 -14.07 -2.30
CA GLU A 22 19.97 -12.66 -1.92
C GLU A 22 18.69 -12.21 -1.20
N PRO A 23 18.80 -11.46 -0.09
CA PRO A 23 17.63 -10.98 0.62
C PRO A 23 16.76 -10.16 -0.32
N GLU A 24 15.45 -10.44 -0.33
CA GLU A 24 14.52 -9.69 -1.16
C GLU A 24 14.62 -8.19 -0.82
N PRO A 25 14.69 -7.30 -1.83
CA PRO A 25 14.72 -5.88 -1.58
C PRO A 25 13.48 -5.43 -0.79
N ASN A 26 13.70 -4.69 0.30
CA ASN A 26 12.60 -4.08 1.06
C ASN A 26 12.15 -2.81 0.35
N TYR A 27 11.05 -2.91 -0.39
CA TYR A 27 10.43 -1.76 -1.07
C TYR A 27 9.39 -1.04 -0.18
N ALA A 28 8.92 -1.69 0.89
CA ALA A 28 7.91 -1.12 1.78
C ALA A 28 8.39 0.12 2.52
N ALA A 29 9.66 0.14 2.94
CA ALA A 29 10.27 1.27 3.62
C ALA A 29 10.11 2.59 2.83
N ASP A 30 10.14 2.54 1.50
CA ASP A 30 10.05 3.75 0.67
C ASP A 30 8.64 4.38 0.63
N PHE A 31 7.61 3.67 1.07
CA PHE A 31 6.24 4.17 1.15
C PHE A 31 5.91 4.74 2.53
N VAL A 32 6.71 4.46 3.56
CA VAL A 32 6.46 4.92 4.94
C VAL A 32 6.34 6.44 5.02
N GLY A 33 5.34 6.91 5.77
CA GLY A 33 5.08 8.33 6.01
C GLY A 33 3.60 8.68 6.10
N GLU A 34 3.34 9.96 6.33
CA GLU A 34 1.98 10.52 6.26
C GLU A 34 1.75 11.14 4.88
N TYR A 35 0.60 10.84 4.28
CA TYR A 35 0.19 11.39 3.00
C TYR A 35 -1.21 11.97 3.12
N TRP A 36 -1.47 13.03 2.36
CA TRP A 36 -2.72 13.75 2.48
C TRP A 36 -3.24 14.27 1.15
N THR A 37 -4.56 14.29 1.02
CA THR A 37 -5.27 14.97 -0.06
C THR A 37 -6.60 15.52 0.43
N ASN A 38 -7.21 16.37 -0.38
CA ASN A 38 -8.56 16.83 -0.16
C ASN A 38 -9.33 16.97 -1.46
N THR A 39 -10.63 16.74 -1.40
CA THR A 39 -11.57 17.03 -2.48
C THR A 39 -12.63 18.00 -1.98
N ALA A 40 -13.22 18.77 -2.89
CA ALA A 40 -14.31 19.68 -2.59
C ALA A 40 -15.29 19.71 -3.75
N ASP A 41 -16.58 19.67 -3.43
CA ASP A 41 -17.68 19.81 -4.38
C ASP A 41 -18.76 20.70 -3.77
N GLY A 42 -18.89 21.91 -4.31
CA GLY A 42 -19.76 22.94 -3.77
C GLY A 42 -19.49 23.25 -2.29
N GLY A 43 -20.49 23.02 -1.43
CA GLY A 43 -20.39 23.22 0.01
C GLY A 43 -19.79 22.03 0.77
N ASN A 44 -19.50 20.92 0.09
CA ASN A 44 -19.01 19.69 0.69
C ASN A 44 -17.50 19.55 0.46
N SER A 45 -16.80 18.95 1.42
CA SER A 45 -15.38 18.65 1.29
C SER A 45 -15.01 17.38 2.00
N THR A 46 -13.99 16.70 1.49
CA THR A 46 -13.44 15.49 2.10
C THR A 46 -11.95 15.68 2.29
N ALA A 47 -11.48 15.59 3.53
CA ALA A 47 -10.06 15.54 3.84
C ALA A 47 -9.65 14.09 4.07
N GLN A 48 -8.53 13.67 3.49
CA GLN A 48 -8.14 12.27 3.40
C GLN A 48 -6.69 12.13 3.80
N THR A 49 -6.41 11.31 4.82
CA THR A 49 -5.06 11.13 5.38
C THR A 49 -4.71 9.65 5.41
N TRP A 50 -3.53 9.31 4.90
CA TRP A 50 -2.93 8.00 4.99
C TRP A 50 -1.73 8.08 5.92
N VAL A 51 -1.68 7.23 6.94
CA VAL A 51 -0.48 7.01 7.74
C VAL A 51 0.02 5.61 7.41
N ILE A 52 1.15 5.54 6.69
CA ILE A 52 1.77 4.31 6.22
C ILE A 52 2.94 3.96 7.13
N THR A 53 2.90 2.77 7.72
CA THR A 53 4.02 2.15 8.42
C THR A 53 4.39 0.83 7.73
N GLU A 54 5.55 0.27 8.06
CA GLU A 54 5.99 -1.01 7.52
C GLU A 54 6.34 -1.99 8.64
N SER A 55 6.15 -3.29 8.36
CA SER A 55 6.65 -4.39 9.16
C SER A 55 6.92 -5.56 8.24
N ASN A 56 8.14 -6.09 8.23
CA ASN A 56 8.55 -7.24 7.41
C ASN A 56 8.27 -7.05 5.92
N ASN A 57 8.61 -5.89 5.35
CA ASN A 57 8.38 -5.57 3.92
C ASN A 57 6.89 -5.54 3.52
N LEU A 58 5.98 -5.39 4.49
CA LEU A 58 4.55 -5.22 4.26
C LEU A 58 4.10 -3.87 4.82
N LEU A 59 3.16 -3.22 4.13
CA LEU A 59 2.60 -1.95 4.56
C LEU A 59 1.41 -2.15 5.49
N ASN A 60 1.37 -1.34 6.54
CA ASN A 60 0.17 -1.10 7.34
C ASN A 60 -0.28 0.33 7.09
N ILE A 61 -1.56 0.53 6.79
CA ILE A 61 -2.12 1.83 6.43
C ILE A 61 -3.32 2.13 7.32
N THR A 62 -3.21 3.22 8.07
CA THR A 62 -4.37 3.86 8.67
C THR A 62 -4.89 4.91 7.70
N TYR A 63 -6.06 4.69 7.12
CA TYR A 63 -6.69 5.62 6.19
C TYR A 63 -7.87 6.32 6.86
N THR A 64 -7.75 7.63 7.06
CA THR A 64 -8.79 8.47 7.65
C THR A 64 -9.46 9.33 6.58
N ILE A 65 -10.79 9.36 6.61
CA ILE A 65 -11.62 10.22 5.76
C ILE A 65 -12.48 11.09 6.68
N ASP A 66 -12.29 12.40 6.61
CA ASP A 66 -13.11 13.39 7.29
C ASP A 66 -14.01 14.08 6.27
N TYR A 67 -15.31 13.80 6.33
CA TYR A 67 -16.33 14.43 5.51
C TYR A 67 -16.88 15.68 6.19
N THR A 68 -17.05 16.73 5.42
CA THR A 68 -17.76 17.94 5.82
C THR A 68 -18.86 18.23 4.81
N PHE A 69 -20.10 18.31 5.28
CA PHE A 69 -21.27 18.63 4.47
C PHE A 69 -21.88 19.95 4.92
N ARG A 70 -22.17 20.84 3.98
CA ARG A 70 -22.85 22.12 4.29
C ARG A 70 -24.17 22.21 3.57
N ASN A 71 -25.25 22.37 4.35
CA ASN A 71 -26.60 22.54 3.82
C ASN A 71 -27.33 23.64 4.60
N GLN A 72 -27.81 24.67 3.89
CA GLN A 72 -28.56 25.81 4.45
C GLN A 72 -27.90 26.44 5.70
N GLY A 73 -26.58 26.65 5.64
CA GLY A 73 -25.81 27.26 6.74
C GLY A 73 -25.48 26.34 7.91
N LYS A 74 -25.93 25.08 7.91
CA LYS A 74 -25.52 24.06 8.88
C LYS A 74 -24.34 23.26 8.35
N GLU A 75 -23.43 22.90 9.26
CA GLU A 75 -22.29 22.02 8.98
C GLU A 75 -22.52 20.68 9.69
N LEU A 76 -22.41 19.59 8.92
CA LEU A 76 -22.40 18.21 9.42
C LEU A 76 -21.03 17.61 9.12
N ARG A 77 -20.48 16.87 10.09
CA ARG A 77 -19.20 16.17 9.94
C ARG A 77 -19.40 14.68 10.18
N SER A 78 -18.66 13.87 9.43
CA SER A 78 -18.60 12.42 9.60
C SER A 78 -17.16 11.97 9.38
N LYS A 79 -16.75 10.91 10.07
CA LYS A 79 -15.40 10.39 10.02
C LYS A 79 -15.39 8.88 9.82
N GLU A 80 -14.57 8.42 8.89
CA GLU A 80 -14.23 7.01 8.70
C GLU A 80 -12.74 6.79 8.95
N VAL A 81 -12.40 5.72 9.66
CA VAL A 81 -11.02 5.28 9.87
C VAL A 81 -10.88 3.81 9.49
N TYR A 82 -10.19 3.55 8.39
CA TYR A 82 -9.87 2.21 7.90
C TYR A 82 -8.52 1.76 8.45
N THR A 83 -8.46 0.52 8.91
CA THR A 83 -7.21 -0.17 9.24
C THR A 83 -6.94 -1.23 8.19
N LEU A 84 -5.89 -1.01 7.40
CA LEU A 84 -5.42 -1.94 6.37
C LEU A 84 -4.07 -2.50 6.81
N LYS A 85 -3.91 -3.82 6.80
CA LYS A 85 -2.71 -4.49 7.27
C LYS A 85 -2.08 -5.35 6.20
N ASP A 86 -0.80 -5.67 6.39
CA ASP A 86 -0.08 -6.69 5.63
C ASP A 86 -0.19 -6.51 4.10
N ILE A 87 -0.18 -5.25 3.63
CA ILE A 87 -0.28 -4.93 2.21
C ILE A 87 1.06 -5.21 1.53
N GLN A 88 1.03 -6.06 0.50
CA GLN A 88 2.20 -6.37 -0.29
C GLN A 88 2.57 -5.23 -1.25
N VAL A 89 3.85 -4.87 -1.24
CA VAL A 89 4.44 -3.99 -2.25
C VAL A 89 4.79 -4.82 -3.48
N LEU A 90 4.36 -4.36 -4.65
CA LEU A 90 4.55 -5.08 -5.90
C LEU A 90 5.94 -4.80 -6.49
N ASN A 91 6.40 -3.56 -6.37
CA ASN A 91 7.66 -3.06 -6.90
C ASN A 91 8.00 -1.71 -6.22
N PRO A 92 9.15 -1.07 -6.51
CA PRO A 92 9.55 0.18 -5.85
C PRO A 92 8.55 1.35 -5.96
N VAL A 93 7.60 1.28 -6.91
CA VAL A 93 6.67 2.36 -7.21
C VAL A 93 5.20 1.98 -7.06
N SER A 94 4.84 0.72 -6.77
CA SER A 94 3.43 0.37 -6.53
C SER A 94 3.18 -0.71 -5.48
N PHE A 95 2.00 -0.63 -4.86
CA PHE A 95 1.43 -1.63 -3.95
C PHE A 95 -0.05 -1.82 -4.27
N LYS A 96 -0.62 -2.97 -3.86
CA LYS A 96 -2.02 -3.30 -4.13
C LYS A 96 -2.81 -3.55 -2.85
N ILE A 97 -3.89 -2.80 -2.68
CA ILE A 97 -4.90 -3.02 -1.65
C ILE A 97 -5.98 -3.93 -2.25
N ALA A 98 -6.25 -5.05 -1.58
CA ALA A 98 -7.31 -5.98 -1.95
C ALA A 98 -7.69 -6.80 -0.71
N GLN A 99 -8.26 -6.15 0.32
CA GLN A 99 -8.59 -6.80 1.59
C GLN A 99 -9.91 -6.32 2.20
N ASP A 100 -10.45 -7.11 3.12
CA ASP A 100 -11.54 -6.68 3.99
C ASP A 100 -10.95 -5.88 5.15
N ALA A 101 -11.27 -4.59 5.20
CA ALA A 101 -10.73 -3.66 6.18
C ALA A 101 -11.70 -3.48 7.35
N ALA A 102 -11.16 -3.39 8.56
CA ALA A 102 -11.91 -2.86 9.69
C ALA A 102 -12.08 -1.35 9.49
N VAL A 103 -13.31 -0.86 9.53
CA VAL A 103 -13.64 0.56 9.43
C VAL A 103 -14.38 1.01 10.68
N ASN A 104 -13.90 2.08 11.31
CA ASN A 104 -14.62 2.79 12.36
C ASN A 104 -15.29 4.01 11.74
N GLU A 105 -16.62 3.98 11.63
CA GLU A 105 -17.46 5.03 11.07
C GLU A 105 -18.22 5.71 12.21
N ASP A 106 -17.76 6.90 12.61
CA ASP A 106 -18.33 7.70 13.71
C ASP A 106 -18.52 6.90 15.02
N GLY A 107 -17.56 6.04 15.36
CA GLY A 107 -17.57 5.18 16.56
C GLY A 107 -18.11 3.78 16.32
N ASN A 108 -18.70 3.50 15.16
CA ASN A 108 -19.26 2.19 14.83
C ASN A 108 -18.27 1.35 14.02
N LEU A 109 -17.84 0.23 14.61
CA LEU A 109 -16.94 -0.70 13.93
C LEU A 109 -17.72 -1.59 12.94
N LYS A 110 -17.24 -1.63 11.71
CA LYS A 110 -17.77 -2.48 10.62
C LYS A 110 -16.60 -3.07 9.83
N THR A 111 -16.92 -3.91 8.86
CA THR A 111 -15.97 -4.40 7.86
C THR A 111 -16.40 -3.90 6.49
N ARG A 112 -15.46 -3.44 5.68
CA ARG A 112 -15.69 -3.02 4.30
C ARG A 112 -14.56 -3.52 3.42
N ARG A 113 -14.88 -4.13 2.27
CA ARG A 113 -13.90 -4.56 1.28
C ARG A 113 -13.31 -3.32 0.62
N VAL A 114 -11.99 -3.18 0.65
CA VAL A 114 -11.26 -2.06 0.02
C VAL A 114 -10.32 -2.62 -1.04
N GLU A 115 -10.36 -2.01 -2.23
CA GLU A 115 -9.56 -2.41 -3.38
C GLU A 115 -8.95 -1.18 -4.07
N GLY A 116 -7.70 -1.29 -4.53
CA GLY A 116 -7.03 -0.24 -5.29
C GLY A 116 -5.54 -0.54 -5.50
N GLU A 117 -4.93 0.13 -6.48
CA GLU A 117 -3.47 0.07 -6.69
C GLU A 117 -2.88 1.47 -6.49
N GLY A 118 -2.01 1.61 -5.50
CA GLY A 118 -1.32 2.85 -5.22
C GLY A 118 -0.03 2.95 -6.02
N VAL A 119 0.16 4.06 -6.72
CA VAL A 119 1.35 4.33 -7.53
C VAL A 119 2.08 5.53 -6.96
N LYS A 120 3.31 5.30 -6.48
CA LYS A 120 4.22 6.34 -6.02
C LYS A 120 4.89 7.01 -7.21
N SER A 121 4.95 8.33 -7.18
CA SER A 121 5.75 9.12 -8.11
C SER A 121 6.34 10.33 -7.41
N THR A 122 7.33 10.95 -8.04
CA THR A 122 7.97 12.18 -7.58
C THR A 122 7.69 13.27 -8.59
N LYS A 123 7.13 14.39 -8.13
CA LYS A 123 6.87 15.56 -8.97
C LYS A 123 8.16 16.31 -9.30
N ALA A 124 8.08 17.22 -10.27
CA ALA A 124 9.22 18.04 -10.68
C ALA A 124 9.80 18.89 -9.54
N ASP A 125 8.99 19.24 -8.54
CA ASP A 125 9.39 19.97 -7.33
C ASP A 125 9.96 19.06 -6.22
N GLY A 126 10.11 17.76 -6.47
CA GLY A 126 10.58 16.77 -5.51
C GLY A 126 9.50 16.21 -4.58
N THR A 127 8.26 16.71 -4.67
CA THR A 127 7.15 16.19 -3.85
C THR A 127 6.85 14.74 -4.21
N VAL A 128 6.94 13.85 -3.22
CA VAL A 128 6.49 12.46 -3.36
C VAL A 128 4.98 12.41 -3.24
N VAL A 129 4.33 11.71 -4.18
CA VAL A 129 2.88 11.51 -4.17
C VAL A 129 2.54 10.04 -4.36
N ILE A 130 1.38 9.62 -3.83
CA ILE A 130 0.74 8.34 -4.11
C ILE A 130 -0.57 8.60 -4.81
N GLY A 131 -0.67 8.16 -6.06
CA GLY A 131 -1.90 8.18 -6.84
C GLY A 131 -2.69 6.89 -6.69
N ILE A 132 -3.99 6.98 -6.46
CA ILE A 132 -4.85 5.78 -6.34
C ILE A 132 -6.31 6.09 -6.65
N THR A 133 -7.02 5.10 -7.17
CA THR A 133 -8.48 5.01 -7.14
C THR A 133 -8.88 3.89 -6.19
N LEU A 134 -9.74 4.19 -5.22
CA LEU A 134 -10.22 3.21 -4.24
C LEU A 134 -11.63 2.77 -4.58
N LYS A 135 -11.87 1.47 -4.49
CA LYS A 135 -13.18 0.85 -4.59
C LYS A 135 -13.57 0.28 -3.22
N PHE A 136 -14.79 0.55 -2.80
CA PHE A 136 -15.35 0.08 -1.54
C PHE A 136 -16.57 -0.80 -1.80
N THR A 137 -16.65 -1.95 -1.14
CA THR A 137 -17.81 -2.85 -1.22
C THR A 137 -18.24 -3.24 0.19
N GLU A 138 -19.52 -3.05 0.49
CA GLU A 138 -20.07 -3.48 1.77
C GLU A 138 -20.25 -5.01 1.81
N PRO A 139 -20.14 -5.65 2.99
CA PRO A 139 -20.39 -7.08 3.12
C PRO A 139 -21.79 -7.46 2.62
N GLY A 140 -21.85 -8.40 1.68
CA GLY A 140 -23.12 -8.86 1.09
C GLY A 140 -23.77 -7.89 0.09
N ALA A 141 -23.15 -6.75 -0.21
CA ALA A 141 -23.65 -5.85 -1.25
C ALA A 141 -23.32 -6.40 -2.65
N SER A 142 -24.26 -6.22 -3.58
CA SER A 142 -24.08 -6.53 -5.00
C SER A 142 -23.40 -5.40 -5.79
N SER A 143 -23.24 -4.23 -5.17
CA SER A 143 -22.66 -3.03 -5.77
C SER A 143 -21.53 -2.45 -4.93
N SER A 144 -20.59 -1.79 -5.59
CA SER A 144 -19.47 -1.09 -4.98
C SER A 144 -19.51 0.40 -5.30
N THR A 145 -18.94 1.22 -4.42
CA THR A 145 -18.63 2.63 -4.71
C THR A 145 -17.16 2.78 -5.07
N SER A 146 -16.80 3.82 -5.80
CA SER A 146 -15.40 4.14 -6.11
C SER A 146 -15.15 5.62 -5.95
N THR A 147 -13.94 5.98 -5.53
CA THR A 147 -13.46 7.35 -5.58
C THR A 147 -13.16 7.73 -7.03
N ASP A 148 -13.10 9.04 -7.30
CA ASP A 148 -12.29 9.50 -8.42
C ASP A 148 -10.80 9.20 -8.17
N TYR A 149 -9.95 9.52 -9.14
CA TYR A 149 -8.50 9.47 -8.92
C TYR A 149 -8.09 10.46 -7.82
N LEU A 150 -7.39 9.96 -6.82
CA LEU A 150 -6.89 10.71 -5.69
C LEU A 150 -5.37 10.77 -5.76
N GLU A 151 -4.81 11.94 -5.48
CA GLU A 151 -3.37 12.14 -5.38
C GLU A 151 -3.02 12.59 -3.96
N PHE A 152 -2.38 11.70 -3.22
CA PHE A 152 -1.95 11.92 -1.84
C PHE A 152 -0.51 12.44 -1.82
N LYS A 153 -0.30 13.65 -1.30
CA LYS A 153 1.03 14.26 -1.18
C LYS A 153 1.65 13.87 0.16
N LYS A 154 2.92 13.48 0.15
CA LYS A 154 3.68 13.21 1.38
C LYS A 154 3.83 14.49 2.19
N ARG A 155 3.65 14.39 3.50
CA ARG A 155 3.84 15.47 4.48
C ARG A 155 5.19 15.39 5.17
#